data_AF-A0A6P4EI34-F1
#
_entry.id   AF-A0A6P4EI34-F1
#
_cell.length_a   1.000
_cell.length_b   1.000
_cell.length_c   1.000
_cell.angle_alpha   90.00
_cell.angle_beta   90.00
_cell.angle_gamma   90.00
#
_symmetry.space_group_name_H-M   'P 1'
#
loop_
_entity.id
_entity.type
_entity.pdbx_description
1 polymer ?
#
loop_
_entity_poly.entity_id
_entity_poly.type
_entity_poly.pdbx_seq_one_letter_code
_entity_poly.pdbx_strand_id
1 'polypeptide(L)'
;WFLNRNGSKDFEGPFTVHTGVGDIKEMGEIKFWKGQNHTGWYEGECGRLNGSTTDLFVPDEPKEKALTIFIPDTCRIINLEFTGESETIQGITGWKYEITRSTFDNGQFDENAKCWCPLDRQPDNCPASGATDLGPCAEGVPMYLSADHFMYADESYGNTINGYKPGYDQNNFYIIMERKMGVPLKVNANVMITLLIQADGVIE
;
A
#
# COMPACT_ATOMS: atom_id res chain seq x y z
N TRP A 1 -13.27 9.60 6.89
CA TRP A 1 -11.86 9.17 6.80
C TRP A 1 -10.90 10.24 7.34
N PHE A 2 -10.74 11.41 6.70
CA PHE A 2 -9.73 12.43 7.09
C PHE A 2 -10.12 13.43 8.22
N LEU A 3 -11.02 13.05 9.14
CA LEU A 3 -11.46 13.96 10.21
C LEU A 3 -10.29 14.31 11.15
N ASN A 4 -10.21 15.56 11.62
CA ASN A 4 -9.19 16.07 12.56
C ASN A 4 -7.72 15.99 12.11
N ARG A 5 -7.45 15.74 10.82
CA ARG A 5 -6.07 15.68 10.33
C ARG A 5 -5.45 17.04 10.01
N ASN A 6 -6.27 18.00 9.60
CA ASN A 6 -5.77 19.30 9.16
C ASN A 6 -5.04 20.03 10.30
N GLY A 7 -3.77 20.37 10.08
CA GLY A 7 -2.90 21.02 11.07
C GLY A 7 -2.52 20.15 12.28
N SER A 8 -2.85 18.85 12.25
CA SER A 8 -2.43 17.92 13.30
C SER A 8 -0.95 17.60 13.16
N LYS A 9 -0.26 17.51 14.30
CA LYS A 9 1.14 17.09 14.37
C LYS A 9 1.30 15.60 14.63
N ASP A 10 0.43 15.07 15.49
CA ASP A 10 0.63 13.75 16.11
C ASP A 10 -0.39 12.71 15.63
N PHE A 11 -1.26 13.03 14.66
CA PHE A 11 -2.32 12.13 14.19
C PHE A 11 -1.76 10.79 13.69
N GLU A 12 -0.76 10.85 12.81
CA GLU A 12 -0.10 9.67 12.26
C GLU A 12 0.84 9.02 13.27
N GLY A 13 1.34 9.80 14.23
CA GLY A 13 2.34 9.38 15.21
C GLY A 13 3.78 9.47 14.67
N PRO A 14 4.78 9.26 15.55
CA PRO A 14 6.18 9.44 15.18
C PRO A 14 6.71 8.27 14.35
N PHE A 15 7.49 8.60 13.32
CA PHE A 15 8.32 7.68 12.57
C PHE A 15 9.78 7.77 12.99
N THR A 16 10.47 6.63 13.03
CA THR A 16 11.93 6.57 13.08
C THR A 16 12.41 6.01 11.76
N VAL A 17 13.08 6.86 10.98
CA VAL A 17 13.55 6.56 9.62
C VAL A 17 15.06 6.67 9.58
N HIS A 18 15.71 5.73 8.89
CA HIS A 18 17.16 5.73 8.79
C HIS A 18 17.65 6.79 7.79
N THR A 19 18.67 7.57 8.20
CA THR A 19 19.12 8.77 7.46
C THR A 19 20.02 8.45 6.26
N GLY A 20 20.55 7.21 6.19
CA GLY A 20 21.56 6.80 5.21
C GLY A 20 23.01 7.10 5.65
N VAL A 21 23.22 7.68 6.83
CA VAL A 21 24.57 7.84 7.39
C VAL A 21 25.11 6.46 7.78
N GLY A 22 26.34 6.16 7.36
CA GLY A 22 26.99 4.86 7.59
C GLY A 22 26.71 3.84 6.48
N ASP A 23 25.48 3.76 5.99
CA ASP A 23 25.11 3.00 4.79
C ASP A 23 23.97 3.70 4.04
N ILE A 24 24.27 4.17 2.80
CA ILE A 24 23.29 4.83 1.94
C ILE A 24 22.15 3.89 1.53
N LYS A 25 22.37 2.57 1.56
CA LYS A 25 21.36 1.55 1.23
C LYS A 25 20.25 1.43 2.25
N GLU A 26 20.42 2.03 3.43
CA GLU A 26 19.40 2.10 4.45
C GLU A 26 18.65 3.45 4.43
N MET A 27 18.98 4.37 3.54
CA MET A 27 18.34 5.69 3.50
C MET A 27 16.83 5.57 3.28
N GLY A 28 16.04 6.23 4.14
CA GLY A 28 14.58 6.23 4.03
C GLY A 28 13.92 4.97 4.59
N GLU A 29 14.68 3.94 5.00
CA GLU A 29 14.12 2.72 5.58
C GLU A 29 13.46 3.04 6.93
N ILE A 30 12.17 2.72 7.04
CA ILE A 30 11.42 2.83 8.30
C ILE A 30 11.93 1.76 9.26
N LYS A 31 12.42 2.19 10.42
CA LYS A 31 12.82 1.29 11.51
C LYS A 31 11.71 1.10 12.52
N PHE A 32 10.98 2.17 12.84
CA PHE A 32 9.87 2.13 13.80
C PHE A 32 8.75 3.11 13.42
N TRP A 33 7.52 2.74 13.73
CA TRP A 33 6.36 3.61 13.77
C TRP A 33 5.71 3.49 15.16
N LYS A 34 5.48 4.62 15.84
CA LYS A 34 4.99 4.65 17.23
C LYS A 34 5.85 3.78 18.19
N GLY A 35 7.15 3.69 17.92
CA GLY A 35 8.12 2.91 18.71
C GLY A 35 8.07 1.40 18.46
N GLN A 36 7.26 0.91 17.53
CA GLN A 36 7.17 -0.51 17.15
C GLN A 36 7.78 -0.71 15.76
N ASN A 37 8.45 -1.83 15.53
CA ASN A 37 8.97 -2.23 14.21
C ASN A 37 8.02 -3.18 13.46
N HIS A 38 6.84 -3.41 14.03
CA HIS A 38 5.83 -4.32 13.53
C HIS A 38 4.46 -3.75 13.88
N THR A 39 3.50 -3.81 12.96
CA THR A 39 2.17 -3.20 13.13
C THR A 39 1.30 -3.95 14.13
N GLY A 40 1.48 -5.28 14.21
CA GLY A 40 0.68 -6.16 15.05
C GLY A 40 -0.67 -6.54 14.44
N TRP A 41 -0.96 -6.10 13.22
CA TRP A 41 -2.22 -6.41 12.52
C TRP A 41 -2.16 -7.68 11.67
N TYR A 42 -0.95 -8.06 11.26
CA TYR A 42 -0.64 -9.21 10.41
C TYR A 42 0.46 -10.05 11.05
N GLU A 43 0.54 -11.33 10.71
CA GLU A 43 1.58 -12.22 11.25
C GLU A 43 2.94 -12.08 10.54
N GLY A 44 4.00 -12.38 11.27
CA GLY A 44 5.34 -12.58 10.71
C GLY A 44 5.84 -11.38 9.90
N GLU A 45 6.33 -11.64 8.68
CA GLU A 45 6.88 -10.60 7.82
C GLU A 45 5.82 -9.64 7.26
N CYS A 46 4.55 -10.06 7.16
CA CYS A 46 3.47 -9.21 6.63
C CYS A 46 3.15 -8.00 7.52
N GLY A 47 3.39 -8.12 8.84
CA GLY A 47 3.22 -7.03 9.79
C GLY A 47 4.49 -6.23 10.05
N ARG A 48 5.64 -6.67 9.52
CA ARG A 48 6.92 -5.96 9.70
C ARG A 48 6.89 -4.62 8.96
N LEU A 49 7.37 -3.57 9.63
CA LEU A 49 7.59 -2.28 8.99
C LEU A 49 8.90 -2.30 8.20
N ASN A 50 8.83 -1.89 6.94
CA ASN A 50 9.97 -1.73 6.05
C ASN A 50 9.65 -0.71 4.94
N GLY A 51 10.64 -0.43 4.09
CA GLY A 51 10.47 0.50 2.98
C GLY A 51 10.44 1.96 3.43
N SER A 52 9.93 2.82 2.55
CA SER A 52 9.99 4.27 2.68
C SER A 52 8.66 4.91 3.13
N THR A 53 8.74 6.06 3.80
CA THR A 53 7.58 6.95 4.02
C THR A 53 7.19 7.73 2.76
N THR A 54 7.78 7.42 1.60
CA THR A 54 7.68 8.09 0.30
C THR A 54 8.49 9.38 0.15
N ASP A 55 9.09 9.88 1.23
CA ASP A 55 9.89 11.11 1.20
C ASP A 55 11.35 10.87 0.77
N LEU A 56 11.88 9.68 1.09
CA LEU A 56 13.28 9.30 0.85
C LEU A 56 13.34 7.90 0.27
N PHE A 57 13.94 7.74 -0.90
CA PHE A 57 14.22 6.44 -1.50
C PHE A 57 15.73 6.25 -1.66
N VAL A 58 16.18 5.02 -1.49
CA VAL A 58 17.59 4.66 -1.67
C VAL A 58 18.04 4.97 -3.11
N PRO A 59 19.15 5.71 -3.31
CA PRO A 59 19.69 5.99 -4.64
C PRO A 59 20.35 4.76 -5.25
N ASP A 60 20.29 4.67 -6.57
CA ASP A 60 20.96 3.67 -7.42
C ASP A 60 20.59 2.19 -7.15
N GLU A 61 19.46 1.92 -6.49
CA GLU A 61 18.94 0.57 -6.29
C GLU A 61 18.51 -0.09 -7.60
N PRO A 62 18.80 -1.38 -7.88
CA PRO A 62 18.45 -2.06 -9.13
C PRO A 62 17.01 -1.80 -9.60
N LYS A 63 16.80 -1.65 -10.92
CA LYS A 63 15.47 -1.28 -11.45
C LYS A 63 14.41 -2.31 -11.07
N GLU A 64 14.81 -3.56 -11.04
CA GLU A 64 13.98 -4.73 -10.79
C GLU A 64 13.52 -4.82 -9.33
N LYS A 65 14.15 -4.07 -8.41
CA LYS A 65 13.71 -3.99 -7.02
C LYS A 65 12.43 -3.15 -6.95
N ALA A 66 11.40 -3.72 -6.35
CA ALA A 66 10.14 -3.02 -6.10
C ALA A 66 10.36 -1.79 -5.20
N LEU A 67 9.55 -0.76 -5.43
CA LEU A 67 9.41 0.34 -4.48
C LEU A 67 8.44 -0.10 -3.39
N THR A 68 8.95 -0.26 -2.17
CA THR A 68 8.13 -0.58 -0.99
C THR A 68 7.90 0.69 -0.19
N ILE A 69 6.64 1.02 0.05
CA ILE A 69 6.23 2.20 0.80
C ILE A 69 5.31 1.82 1.94
N PHE A 70 5.32 2.58 3.02
CA PHE A 70 4.38 2.43 4.12
C PHE A 70 3.79 3.79 4.49
N ILE A 71 2.46 3.84 4.51
CA ILE A 71 1.69 4.96 5.05
C ILE A 71 0.71 4.39 6.08
N PRO A 72 0.45 5.05 7.22
CA PRO A 72 -0.38 4.47 8.28
C PRO A 72 -1.77 4.02 7.82
N ASP A 73 -2.34 4.76 6.85
CA ASP A 73 -3.67 4.55 6.29
C ASP A 73 -3.82 3.23 5.52
N THR A 74 -2.73 2.62 5.05
CA THR A 74 -2.80 1.36 4.29
C THR A 74 -2.80 0.12 5.18
N CYS A 75 -2.60 0.28 6.49
CA CYS A 75 -2.31 -0.74 7.49
C CYS A 75 -1.14 -1.71 7.16
N ARG A 76 -0.62 -1.74 5.93
CA ARG A 76 0.51 -2.58 5.52
C ARG A 76 1.36 -1.86 4.50
N ILE A 77 2.52 -2.43 4.22
CA ILE A 77 3.38 -1.96 3.13
C ILE A 77 2.67 -2.12 1.78
N ILE A 78 2.96 -1.21 0.85
CA ILE A 78 2.50 -1.23 -0.54
C ILE A 78 3.73 -1.39 -1.42
N ASN A 79 3.74 -2.43 -2.24
CA ASN A 79 4.81 -2.70 -3.20
C ASN A 79 4.38 -2.23 -4.60
N LEU A 80 5.26 -1.47 -5.27
CA LEU A 80 5.13 -1.10 -6.67
C LEU A 80 6.25 -1.77 -7.48
N GLU A 81 5.87 -2.54 -8.49
CA GLU A 81 6.77 -3.34 -9.31
C GLU A 81 7.21 -2.57 -10.57
N PHE A 82 8.43 -2.82 -11.03
CA PHE A 82 8.97 -2.20 -12.23
C PHE A 82 8.25 -2.71 -13.48
N THR A 83 7.75 -1.80 -14.32
CA THR A 83 6.97 -2.18 -15.51
C THR A 83 7.82 -2.53 -16.73
N GLY A 84 9.13 -2.23 -16.70
CA GLY A 84 9.97 -2.25 -17.91
C GLY A 84 9.95 -0.91 -18.67
N GLU A 85 9.06 0.01 -18.33
CA GLU A 85 8.86 1.27 -19.04
C GLU A 85 9.66 2.43 -18.44
N SER A 86 9.97 3.42 -19.28
CA SER A 86 10.61 4.67 -18.86
C SER A 86 9.89 5.86 -19.47
N GLU A 87 9.88 6.98 -18.74
CA GLU A 87 9.31 8.25 -19.18
C GLU A 87 10.37 9.34 -19.01
N THR A 88 10.49 10.25 -19.99
CA THR A 88 11.39 11.41 -19.87
C THR A 88 10.57 12.65 -19.54
N ILE A 89 10.84 13.23 -18.38
CA ILE A 89 10.14 14.40 -17.84
C ILE A 89 11.16 15.53 -17.71
N GLN A 90 10.93 16.62 -18.44
CA GLN A 90 11.83 17.80 -18.43
C GLN A 90 13.31 17.44 -18.69
N GLY A 91 13.58 16.45 -19.54
CA GLY A 91 14.93 16.00 -19.87
C GLY A 91 15.55 15.00 -18.89
N ILE A 92 14.81 14.59 -17.84
CA ILE A 92 15.24 13.58 -16.88
C ILE A 92 14.48 12.28 -17.15
N THR A 93 15.21 11.19 -17.36
CA THR A 93 14.62 9.86 -17.56
C THR A 93 14.31 9.22 -16.20
N GLY A 94 13.05 8.87 -15.99
CA GLY A 94 12.61 8.03 -14.88
C GLY A 94 12.06 6.69 -15.35
N TRP A 95 11.99 5.75 -14.42
CA TRP A 95 11.49 4.38 -14.64
C TRP A 95 10.15 4.21 -13.95
N LYS A 96 9.20 3.55 -14.60
CA LYS A 96 7.85 3.41 -14.09
C LYS A 96 7.71 2.19 -13.19
N TYR A 97 7.13 2.42 -12.02
CA TYR A 97 6.75 1.42 -11.04
C TYR A 97 5.26 1.54 -10.77
N GLU A 98 4.55 0.43 -10.65
CA GLU A 98 3.10 0.45 -10.39
C GLU A 98 2.65 -0.68 -9.48
N ILE A 99 1.48 -0.50 -8.87
CA ILE A 99 0.82 -1.58 -8.17
C ILE A 99 0.41 -2.68 -9.16
N THR A 100 0.44 -3.93 -8.72
CA THR A 100 -0.01 -5.08 -9.52
C THR A 100 -0.94 -5.95 -8.67
N ARG A 101 -1.36 -7.10 -9.20
CA ARG A 101 -2.16 -8.07 -8.44
C ARG A 101 -1.46 -8.59 -7.19
N SER A 102 -0.12 -8.54 -7.12
CA SER A 102 0.64 -8.97 -5.94
C SER A 102 0.53 -7.95 -4.79
N THR A 103 0.38 -6.65 -5.11
CA THR A 103 0.38 -5.56 -4.14
C THR A 103 -0.67 -5.75 -3.05
N PHE A 104 -1.87 -6.19 -3.44
CA PHE A 104 -2.99 -6.38 -2.53
C PHE A 104 -3.35 -7.84 -2.31
N ASP A 105 -2.46 -8.77 -2.66
CA ASP A 105 -2.70 -10.20 -2.46
C ASP A 105 -2.78 -10.55 -0.97
N ASN A 106 -3.41 -11.70 -0.70
CA ASN A 106 -3.67 -12.25 0.62
C ASN A 106 -3.28 -13.74 0.70
N GLY A 107 -2.52 -14.25 -0.28
CA GLY A 107 -2.15 -15.66 -0.36
C GLY A 107 -2.74 -16.42 -1.55
N GLN A 108 -3.61 -15.79 -2.35
CA GLN A 108 -4.26 -16.42 -3.48
C GLN A 108 -3.30 -16.66 -4.66
N PHE A 109 -2.32 -15.76 -4.86
CA PHE A 109 -1.36 -15.84 -5.96
C PHE A 109 0.07 -16.13 -5.49
N ASP A 110 0.47 -15.57 -4.35
CA ASP A 110 1.78 -15.80 -3.71
C ASP A 110 1.58 -16.38 -2.31
N GLU A 111 2.15 -17.55 -2.01
CA GLU A 111 2.03 -18.16 -0.69
C GLU A 111 2.61 -17.30 0.43
N ASN A 112 3.61 -16.46 0.14
CA ASN A 112 4.18 -15.53 1.12
C ASN A 112 3.18 -14.45 1.53
N ALA A 113 2.14 -14.20 0.71
CA ALA A 113 1.11 -13.22 0.98
C ALA A 113 0.02 -13.72 1.94
N LYS A 114 0.01 -15.01 2.31
CA LYS A 114 -1.00 -15.61 3.20
C LYS A 114 -1.09 -14.90 4.57
N CYS A 115 0.01 -14.34 5.06
CA CYS A 115 0.03 -13.63 6.34
C CYS A 115 -0.66 -12.24 6.30
N TRP A 116 -1.08 -11.75 5.12
CA TRP A 116 -1.89 -10.53 5.00
C TRP A 116 -3.39 -10.75 5.23
N CYS A 117 -3.79 -11.94 5.69
CA CYS A 117 -5.06 -12.09 6.35
C CYS A 117 -5.00 -11.50 7.77
N PRO A 118 -5.95 -10.62 8.18
CA PRO A 118 -5.97 -10.06 9.53
C PRO A 118 -6.00 -11.14 10.61
N LEU A 119 -5.19 -10.95 11.66
CA LEU A 119 -5.02 -11.90 12.77
C LEU A 119 -6.34 -12.34 13.43
N ASP A 120 -7.29 -11.41 13.57
CA ASP A 120 -8.61 -11.63 14.17
C ASP A 120 -9.58 -12.39 13.26
N ARG A 121 -9.23 -12.60 11.98
CA ARG A 121 -10.04 -13.29 10.97
C ARG A 121 -9.45 -14.61 10.49
N GLN A 122 -8.22 -14.91 10.88
CA GLN A 122 -7.57 -16.16 10.50
C GLN A 122 -8.18 -17.38 11.21
N PRO A 123 -8.16 -18.57 10.57
CA PRO A 123 -7.81 -18.80 9.17
C PRO A 123 -9.01 -18.71 8.21
N ASP A 124 -10.24 -18.74 8.75
CA ASP A 124 -11.43 -19.10 7.96
C ASP A 124 -12.18 -17.90 7.36
N ASN A 125 -11.87 -16.66 7.78
CA ASN A 125 -12.64 -15.47 7.42
C ASN A 125 -11.79 -14.36 6.76
N CYS A 126 -10.76 -14.76 6.02
CA CYS A 126 -9.93 -13.84 5.27
C CYS A 126 -10.74 -13.16 4.15
N PRO A 127 -10.58 -11.84 3.93
CA PRO A 127 -11.14 -11.17 2.75
C PRO A 127 -10.69 -11.85 1.46
N ALA A 128 -11.44 -11.72 0.37
CA ALA A 128 -10.98 -12.15 -0.95
C ALA A 128 -9.78 -11.28 -1.42
N SER A 129 -8.98 -11.80 -2.35
CA SER A 129 -7.74 -11.14 -2.76
C SER A 129 -7.98 -9.80 -3.46
N GLY A 130 -7.00 -8.90 -3.33
CA GLY A 130 -6.97 -7.57 -3.94
C GLY A 130 -7.70 -6.47 -3.18
N ALA A 131 -8.20 -6.77 -1.99
CA ALA A 131 -8.64 -5.77 -1.00
C ALA A 131 -7.99 -6.04 0.36
N THR A 132 -7.53 -4.97 1.00
CA THR A 132 -6.92 -4.97 2.33
C THR A 132 -7.97 -4.57 3.34
N ASP A 133 -8.19 -5.37 4.37
CA ASP A 133 -9.04 -4.97 5.49
C ASP A 133 -8.34 -3.89 6.32
N LEU A 134 -9.01 -2.75 6.49
CA LEU A 134 -8.53 -1.62 7.27
C LEU A 134 -9.05 -1.63 8.71
N GLY A 135 -9.95 -2.56 9.06
CA GLY A 135 -10.48 -2.72 10.42
C GLY A 135 -9.41 -2.68 11.51
N PRO A 136 -8.26 -3.39 11.36
CA PRO A 136 -7.20 -3.37 12.36
C PRO A 136 -6.59 -1.99 12.65
N CYS A 137 -6.49 -1.09 11.64
CA CYS A 137 -5.93 0.25 11.82
C CYS A 137 -6.98 1.39 11.85
N ALA A 138 -8.25 1.07 11.61
CA ALA A 138 -9.37 2.00 11.63
C ALA A 138 -10.37 1.73 12.78
N GLU A 139 -9.86 1.25 13.92
CA GLU A 139 -10.64 1.03 15.16
C GLU A 139 -11.89 0.14 14.95
N GLY A 140 -11.75 -0.91 14.11
CA GLY A 140 -12.79 -1.90 13.88
C GLY A 140 -13.88 -1.47 12.87
N VAL A 141 -13.80 -0.28 12.28
CA VAL A 141 -14.71 0.11 11.20
C VAL A 141 -14.48 -0.81 9.99
N PRO A 142 -15.53 -1.37 9.34
CA PRO A 142 -15.40 -2.38 8.29
C PRO A 142 -15.03 -1.76 6.94
N MET A 143 -13.88 -1.09 6.90
CA MET A 143 -13.32 -0.43 5.72
C MET A 143 -12.32 -1.33 5.01
N TYR A 144 -12.25 -1.17 3.69
CA TYR A 144 -11.31 -1.89 2.85
C TYR A 144 -10.56 -0.94 1.93
N LEU A 145 -9.29 -1.22 1.69
CA LEU A 145 -8.47 -0.54 0.70
C LEU A 145 -8.22 -1.45 -0.49
N SER A 146 -8.44 -0.95 -1.70
CA SER A 146 -8.08 -1.66 -2.94
C SER A 146 -7.43 -0.70 -3.93
N ALA A 147 -6.95 -1.25 -5.05
CA ALA A 147 -6.76 -0.41 -6.22
C ALA A 147 -8.10 0.18 -6.66
N ASP A 148 -8.03 1.30 -7.38
CA ASP A 148 -9.21 2.01 -7.82
C ASP A 148 -10.09 1.14 -8.73
N HIS A 149 -11.41 1.30 -8.60
CA HIS A 149 -12.40 0.45 -9.28
C HIS A 149 -12.21 -1.07 -9.08
N PHE A 150 -11.61 -1.49 -7.96
CA PHE A 150 -11.25 -2.90 -7.68
C PHE A 150 -10.32 -3.52 -8.73
N MET A 151 -9.47 -2.70 -9.36
CA MET A 151 -8.45 -3.19 -10.28
C MET A 151 -7.58 -4.25 -9.55
N TYR A 152 -7.42 -5.41 -10.17
CA TYR A 152 -6.70 -6.57 -9.60
C TYR A 152 -7.36 -7.30 -8.42
N ALA A 153 -8.55 -6.89 -7.98
CA ALA A 153 -9.28 -7.61 -6.93
C ALA A 153 -10.14 -8.75 -7.50
N ASP A 154 -10.53 -9.66 -6.60
CA ASP A 154 -11.47 -10.72 -6.91
C ASP A 154 -12.78 -10.13 -7.49
N GLU A 155 -13.35 -10.81 -8.49
CA GLU A 155 -14.53 -10.32 -9.19
C GLU A 155 -15.74 -10.14 -8.27
N SER A 156 -15.79 -10.85 -7.13
CA SER A 156 -16.84 -10.67 -6.12
C SER A 156 -16.97 -9.23 -5.63
N TYR A 157 -15.89 -8.44 -5.62
CA TYR A 157 -15.96 -7.02 -5.28
C TYR A 157 -16.62 -6.19 -6.39
N GLY A 158 -16.08 -6.28 -7.61
CA GLY A 158 -16.55 -5.51 -8.76
C GLY A 158 -18.01 -5.83 -9.12
N ASN A 159 -18.44 -7.08 -8.95
CA ASN A 159 -19.79 -7.53 -9.27
C ASN A 159 -20.89 -6.94 -8.38
N THR A 160 -20.54 -6.31 -7.25
CA THR A 160 -21.51 -5.66 -6.35
C THR A 160 -21.88 -4.24 -6.77
N ILE A 161 -21.17 -3.66 -7.74
CA ILE A 161 -21.30 -2.24 -8.09
C ILE A 161 -21.48 -2.05 -9.59
N ASN A 162 -22.50 -1.27 -9.96
CA ASN A 162 -22.75 -0.88 -11.35
C ASN A 162 -22.19 0.51 -11.65
N GLY A 163 -21.84 0.75 -12.91
CA GLY A 163 -21.49 2.10 -13.41
C GLY A 163 -20.00 2.44 -13.39
N TYR A 164 -19.14 1.51 -12.99
CA TYR A 164 -17.70 1.68 -13.13
C TYR A 164 -17.25 1.68 -14.59
N LYS A 165 -16.34 2.59 -14.91
CA LYS A 165 -15.63 2.66 -16.19
C LYS A 165 -14.14 2.67 -15.88
N PRO A 166 -13.54 1.51 -15.55
CA PRO A 166 -12.13 1.45 -15.21
C PRO A 166 -11.30 1.92 -16.42
N GLY A 167 -10.46 2.92 -16.20
CA GLY A 167 -9.49 3.42 -17.16
C GLY A 167 -8.10 3.30 -16.57
N TYR A 168 -7.32 2.34 -17.06
CA TYR A 168 -5.99 2.04 -16.50
C TYR A 168 -5.09 3.29 -16.38
N ASP A 169 -5.03 4.13 -17.41
CA ASP A 169 -4.20 5.35 -17.41
C ASP A 169 -4.60 6.38 -16.34
N GLN A 170 -5.86 6.38 -15.90
CA GLN A 170 -6.41 7.34 -14.92
C GLN A 170 -6.41 6.76 -13.50
N ASN A 171 -6.65 5.45 -13.39
CA ASN A 171 -6.96 4.78 -12.13
C ASN A 171 -5.77 4.01 -11.54
N ASN A 172 -4.69 3.80 -12.30
CA ASN A 172 -3.54 3.04 -11.82
C ASN A 172 -2.67 3.84 -10.83
N PHE A 173 -2.19 3.20 -9.77
CA PHE A 173 -1.18 3.77 -8.88
C PHE A 173 0.22 3.51 -9.44
N TYR A 174 0.89 4.56 -9.89
CA TYR A 174 2.27 4.48 -10.35
C TYR A 174 3.17 5.61 -9.83
N ILE A 175 4.47 5.34 -9.87
CA ILE A 175 5.56 6.30 -9.62
C ILE A 175 6.55 6.22 -10.79
N ILE A 176 6.90 7.37 -11.36
CA ILE A 176 8.03 7.51 -12.27
C ILE A 176 9.24 7.95 -11.45
N MET A 177 10.23 7.08 -11.29
CA MET A 177 11.37 7.26 -10.39
C MET A 177 12.66 7.59 -11.16
N GLU A 178 13.30 8.71 -10.84
CA GLU A 178 14.70 8.96 -11.18
C GLU A 178 15.57 8.17 -10.20
N ARG A 179 16.22 7.11 -10.68
CA ARG A 179 16.89 6.15 -9.82
C ARG A 179 18.24 6.61 -9.28
N LYS A 180 18.99 7.45 -10.00
CA LYS A 180 20.35 7.82 -9.60
C LYS A 180 20.36 8.55 -8.27
N MET A 181 19.35 9.39 -8.02
CA MET A 181 19.19 10.12 -6.76
C MET A 181 18.06 9.57 -5.89
N GLY A 182 17.23 8.63 -6.39
CA GLY A 182 16.08 8.12 -5.65
C GLY A 182 14.95 9.16 -5.54
N VAL A 183 14.73 9.92 -6.61
CA VAL A 183 13.78 11.05 -6.62
C VAL A 183 12.57 10.70 -7.49
N PRO A 184 11.34 10.69 -6.93
CA PRO A 184 10.14 10.54 -7.74
C PRO A 184 9.92 11.79 -8.61
N LEU A 185 9.82 11.59 -9.93
CA LEU A 185 9.58 12.67 -10.91
C LEU A 185 8.10 12.96 -11.11
N LYS A 186 7.26 11.93 -10.99
CA LYS A 186 5.81 11.99 -11.16
C LYS A 186 5.17 10.85 -10.37
N VAL A 187 4.08 11.16 -9.68
CA VAL A 187 3.35 10.22 -8.85
C VAL A 187 1.88 10.34 -9.20
N ASN A 188 1.23 9.21 -9.46
CA ASN A 188 -0.23 9.09 -9.43
C ASN A 188 -0.58 8.13 -8.29
N ALA A 189 -0.87 8.65 -7.10
CA ALA A 189 -1.30 7.82 -5.98
C ALA A 189 -2.82 7.66 -6.05
N ASN A 190 -3.29 6.49 -6.49
CA ASN A 190 -4.71 6.21 -6.63
C ASN A 190 -5.08 4.88 -5.96
N VAL A 191 -5.92 4.98 -4.94
CA VAL A 191 -6.45 3.85 -4.17
C VAL A 191 -7.91 4.14 -3.85
N MET A 192 -8.71 3.10 -3.68
CA MET A 192 -10.11 3.21 -3.31
C MET A 192 -10.32 2.70 -1.90
N ILE A 193 -11.09 3.46 -1.12
CA ILE A 193 -11.59 3.02 0.19
C ILE A 193 -13.06 2.65 0.04
N THR A 194 -13.44 1.47 0.49
CA THR A 194 -14.82 0.98 0.48
C THR A 194 -15.28 0.57 1.88
N LEU A 195 -16.59 0.51 2.07
CA LEU A 195 -17.24 0.04 3.30
C LEU A 195 -17.99 -1.25 3.00
N LEU A 196 -17.77 -2.27 3.82
CA LEU A 196 -18.63 -3.46 3.79
C LEU A 196 -19.96 -3.12 4.48
N ILE A 197 -21.05 -3.29 3.73
CA ILE A 197 -22.41 -3.10 4.21
C ILE A 197 -23.13 -4.44 4.10
N GLN A 198 -23.79 -4.84 5.18
CA GLN A 198 -24.55 -6.09 5.26
C GLN A 198 -25.93 -5.80 5.85
N ALA A 199 -26.93 -6.57 5.42
CA ALA A 199 -28.25 -6.49 6.02
C ALA A 199 -28.16 -6.90 7.49
N ASP A 200 -28.81 -6.13 8.37
CA ASP A 200 -28.95 -6.52 9.76
C ASP A 200 -30.01 -7.61 9.86
N GLY A 201 -29.60 -8.83 10.26
CA GLY A 201 -30.52 -9.95 10.42
C GLY A 201 -31.55 -9.79 11.53
N VAL A 202 -31.47 -8.72 12.32
CA VAL A 202 -32.41 -8.40 13.41
C VAL A 202 -33.55 -7.48 12.96
N ILE A 203 -33.36 -6.73 11.86
CA ILE A 203 -34.34 -5.77 11.37
C ILE A 203 -34.92 -6.31 10.05
N GLU A 204 -36.10 -6.95 10.14
CA GLU A 204 -36.92 -7.38 8.99
C GLU A 204 -37.50 -6.20 8.20
#